data_AF-A0A1Y4J1G0-F1
#
_entry.id   AF-A0A1Y4J1G0-F1
#
_cell.length_a   1.000
_cell.length_b   1.000
_cell.length_c   1.000
_cell.angle_alpha   90.00
_cell.angle_beta   90.00
_cell.angle_gamma   90.00
#
_symmetry.space_group_name_H-M   'P 1'
#
loop_
_entity.id
_entity.type
_entity.pdbx_description
1 polymer ?
#
loop_
_entity_poly.entity_id
_entity_poly.type
_entity_poly.pdbx_seq_one_letter_code
_entity_poly.pdbx_strand_id
1 'polypeptide(L)'
;MNEFSLPQFTRELWEHLDAHPLAQPADLVKYCRQRAFDASRTYSGEQEALQALAGEYATLSPGDTAPLLEPLGSGVVRLNLAGAAASSLSPAQLARACVLDSSLPRREEVWFREEWIPMERLYQEHFQIRRQADLIVE
;
A
#
# COMPACT_ATOMS: atom_id res chain seq x y z
N MET A 1 -13.74 -13.81 8.29
CA MET A 1 -12.44 -13.10 8.37
C MET A 1 -11.36 -14.17 8.31
N ASN A 2 -10.40 -14.04 7.39
CA ASN A 2 -9.20 -14.88 7.45
C ASN A 2 -8.38 -14.40 8.64
N GLU A 3 -8.02 -15.33 9.52
CA GLU A 3 -7.16 -15.11 10.67
C GLU A 3 -5.74 -14.76 10.18
N PHE A 4 -5.08 -13.79 10.81
CA PHE A 4 -3.73 -13.39 10.44
C PHE A 4 -2.77 -14.57 10.54
N SER A 5 -1.99 -14.81 9.48
CA SER A 5 -1.03 -15.91 9.41
C SER A 5 0.37 -15.36 9.19
N LEU A 6 1.22 -15.46 10.23
CA LEU A 6 2.60 -15.00 10.19
C LEU A 6 3.42 -15.65 9.05
N PRO A 7 3.30 -16.97 8.76
CA PRO A 7 3.96 -17.57 7.61
C PRO A 7 3.47 -17.04 6.27
N GLN A 8 2.16 -16.77 6.14
CA GLN A 8 1.60 -16.20 4.92
C GLN A 8 2.11 -14.77 4.70
N PHE A 9 2.04 -13.94 5.74
CA PHE A 9 2.54 -12.57 5.70
C PHE A 9 4.02 -12.52 5.31
N THR A 10 4.85 -13.38 5.91
CA THR A 10 6.28 -13.43 5.60
C THR A 10 6.52 -13.75 4.12
N ARG A 11 5.75 -14.68 3.53
CA ARG A 11 5.85 -15.02 2.11
C ARG A 11 5.47 -13.84 1.22
N GLU A 12 4.31 -13.23 1.48
CA GLU A 12 3.81 -12.10 0.69
C GLU A 12 4.72 -10.87 0.80
N LEU A 13 5.36 -10.69 1.96
CA LEU A 13 6.39 -9.67 2.15
C LEU A 13 7.62 -9.93 1.27
N TRP A 14 8.12 -11.18 1.23
CA TRP A 14 9.25 -11.52 0.36
C TRP A 14 8.92 -11.32 -1.11
N GLU A 15 7.72 -11.72 -1.55
CA GLU A 15 7.24 -11.48 -2.92
C GLU A 15 7.20 -9.97 -3.26
N HIS A 16 6.78 -9.14 -2.30
CA HIS A 16 6.80 -7.69 -2.47
C HIS A 16 8.24 -7.15 -2.57
N LEU A 17 9.14 -7.54 -1.68
CA LEU A 17 10.52 -7.05 -1.71
C LEU A 17 11.27 -7.51 -2.97
N ASP A 18 11.01 -8.71 -3.48
CA ASP A 18 11.57 -9.21 -4.74
C ASP A 18 11.09 -8.38 -5.95
N ALA A 19 9.81 -7.95 -5.94
CA ALA A 19 9.25 -7.08 -6.96
C ALA A 19 9.76 -5.63 -6.89
N HIS A 20 10.26 -5.21 -5.73
CA HIS A 20 10.73 -3.84 -5.46
C HIS A 20 12.17 -3.85 -4.90
N PRO A 21 13.19 -4.21 -5.71
CA PRO A 21 14.57 -4.39 -5.23
C PRO A 21 15.25 -3.10 -4.72
N LEU A 22 14.66 -1.94 -5.02
CA LEU A 22 15.12 -0.63 -4.53
C LEU A 22 14.37 -0.14 -3.30
N ALA A 23 13.42 -0.94 -2.77
CA ALA A 23 12.62 -0.57 -1.61
C ALA A 23 13.50 -0.20 -0.42
N GLN A 24 13.18 0.94 0.19
CA GLN A 24 13.82 1.38 1.42
C GLN A 24 13.01 0.91 2.63
N PRO A 25 13.59 0.91 3.85
CA PRO A 25 12.85 0.57 5.07
C PRO A 25 11.53 1.33 5.23
N ALA A 26 11.48 2.60 4.79
CA ALA A 26 10.25 3.41 4.80
C ALA A 26 9.16 2.88 3.85
N ASP A 27 9.53 2.27 2.72
CA ASP A 27 8.57 1.67 1.78
C ASP A 27 7.92 0.42 2.36
N LEU A 28 8.67 -0.34 3.17
CA LEU A 28 8.12 -1.46 3.92
C LEU A 28 7.11 -1.00 4.97
N VAL A 29 7.42 0.04 5.74
CA VAL A 29 6.46 0.63 6.69
C VAL A 29 5.18 1.06 5.96
N LYS A 30 5.32 1.66 4.76
CA LYS A 30 4.19 2.03 3.91
C LYS A 30 3.40 0.82 3.42
N TYR A 31 4.07 -0.25 2.98
CA TYR A 31 3.43 -1.51 2.57
C TYR A 31 2.62 -2.11 3.71
N CYS A 32 3.23 -2.26 4.89
CA CYS A 32 2.59 -2.76 6.09
C CYS A 32 1.31 -1.97 6.43
N ARG A 33 1.35 -0.65 6.20
CA ARG A 33 0.26 0.24 6.57
C ARG A 33 -0.90 0.06 5.62
N GLN A 34 -0.59 0.04 4.32
CA GLN A 34 -1.61 -0.12 3.28
C GLN A 34 -2.27 -1.49 3.33
N ARG A 35 -1.55 -2.53 3.78
CA ARG A 35 -2.14 -3.83 4.05
C ARG A 35 -3.13 -3.79 5.22
N ALA A 36 -2.74 -3.18 6.34
CA ALA A 36 -3.54 -3.17 7.56
C ALA A 36 -4.72 -2.17 7.51
N PHE A 37 -4.57 -1.06 6.78
CA PHE A 37 -5.47 0.10 6.83
C PHE A 37 -6.00 0.56 5.47
N ASP A 38 -5.80 -0.23 4.42
CA ASP A 38 -6.24 0.04 3.04
C ASP A 38 -5.62 1.34 2.45
N ALA A 39 -6.41 2.07 1.65
CA ALA A 39 -5.96 3.19 0.84
C ALA A 39 -5.26 4.28 1.66
N SER A 40 -4.10 4.71 1.16
CA SER A 40 -3.30 5.74 1.83
C SER A 40 -3.95 7.12 1.85
N ARG A 41 -4.83 7.37 0.88
CA ARG A 41 -5.55 8.62 0.67
C ARG A 41 -7.02 8.27 0.43
N THR A 42 -7.89 9.13 0.90
CA THR A 42 -9.32 9.06 0.59
C THR A 42 -9.83 10.39 0.12
N TYR A 43 -10.91 10.31 -0.64
CA TYR A 43 -11.49 11.44 -1.33
C TYR A 43 -12.94 11.58 -0.92
N SER A 44 -13.37 12.82 -0.70
CA SER A 44 -14.76 13.11 -0.32
C SER A 44 -15.65 13.40 -1.54
N GLY A 45 -15.05 13.57 -2.72
CA GLY A 45 -15.76 13.79 -3.97
C GLY A 45 -14.92 13.59 -5.22
N GLU A 46 -15.59 13.35 -6.35
CA GLU A 46 -14.94 13.00 -7.61
C GLU A 46 -14.04 14.12 -8.15
N GLN A 47 -14.43 15.39 -7.95
CA GLN A 47 -13.66 16.52 -8.44
C GLN A 47 -12.30 16.66 -7.74
N GLU A 48 -12.29 16.47 -6.42
CA GLU A 48 -11.06 16.44 -5.61
C GLU A 48 -10.15 15.29 -6.06
N ALA A 49 -10.73 14.09 -6.20
CA ALA A 49 -10.02 12.91 -6.67
C ALA A 49 -9.43 13.12 -8.07
N LEU A 50 -10.22 13.68 -8.99
CA LEU A 50 -9.79 13.97 -10.35
C LEU A 50 -8.64 14.97 -10.39
N GLN A 51 -8.72 16.06 -9.63
CA GLN A 51 -7.64 17.05 -9.59
C GLN A 51 -6.32 16.44 -9.10
N ALA A 52 -6.36 15.64 -8.04
CA ALA A 52 -5.18 14.95 -7.52
C ALA A 52 -4.62 13.94 -8.54
N LEU A 53 -5.47 13.07 -9.07
CA LEU A 53 -5.05 12.00 -9.98
C LEU A 53 -4.59 12.51 -11.34
N ALA A 54 -5.19 13.58 -11.86
CA ALA A 54 -4.76 14.20 -13.12
C ALA A 54 -3.34 14.76 -13.02
N GLY A 55 -2.99 15.35 -11.86
CA GLY A 55 -1.63 15.81 -11.59
C GLY A 55 -0.63 14.66 -11.58
N GLU A 56 -0.94 13.57 -10.87
CA GLU A 56 -0.08 12.37 -10.82
C GLU A 56 0.05 11.72 -12.21
N TYR A 57 -1.06 11.58 -12.96
CA TYR A 57 -1.07 11.04 -14.31
C TYR A 57 -0.19 11.81 -15.29
N ALA A 58 -0.19 13.14 -15.21
CA ALA A 58 0.61 13.99 -16.09
C ALA A 58 2.13 13.82 -15.89
N THR A 59 2.54 13.27 -14.75
CA THR A 59 3.95 13.00 -14.42
C THR A 59 4.42 11.59 -14.78
N LEU A 60 3.51 10.72 -15.25
CA LEU A 60 3.84 9.35 -15.60
C LEU A 60 4.78 9.28 -16.80
N SER A 61 5.77 8.41 -16.72
CA SER A 61 6.67 8.13 -17.85
C SER A 61 5.97 7.25 -18.88
N PRO A 62 6.02 7.59 -20.18
CA PRO A 62 5.49 6.72 -21.22
C PRO A 62 6.20 5.36 -21.25
N GLY A 63 5.45 4.27 -21.39
CA GLY A 63 6.00 2.93 -21.57
C GLY A 63 6.29 2.16 -20.27
N ASP A 64 5.86 2.67 -19.12
CA ASP A 64 5.92 1.93 -17.87
C ASP A 64 4.88 0.77 -17.90
N THR A 65 5.38 -0.46 -17.81
CA THR A 65 4.60 -1.70 -17.96
C THR A 65 4.22 -2.32 -16.62
N ALA A 66 4.17 -1.51 -15.55
CA ALA A 66 3.75 -1.99 -14.26
C ALA A 66 2.35 -2.64 -14.32
N PRO A 67 2.10 -3.73 -13.56
CA PRO A 67 0.79 -4.36 -13.53
C PRO A 67 -0.27 -3.38 -13.01
N LEU A 68 -1.50 -3.46 -13.53
CA LEU A 68 -2.62 -2.60 -13.11
C LEU A 68 -2.87 -2.70 -11.60
N LEU A 69 -2.85 -3.93 -11.07
CA LEU A 69 -3.09 -4.24 -9.67
C LEU A 69 -1.91 -5.01 -9.09
N GLU A 70 -1.49 -4.62 -7.90
CA GLU A 70 -0.54 -5.34 -7.06
C GLU A 70 -1.27 -5.84 -5.81
N PRO A 71 -1.37 -7.15 -5.57
CA PRO A 71 -1.95 -7.68 -4.34
C PRO A 71 -1.14 -7.24 -3.12
N LEU A 72 -1.82 -6.72 -2.09
CA LEU A 72 -1.21 -6.42 -0.79
C LEU A 72 -1.53 -7.48 0.26
N GLY A 73 -2.22 -8.55 -0.14
CA GLY A 73 -2.76 -9.60 0.72
C GLY A 73 -4.07 -9.19 1.40
N SER A 74 -4.67 -10.14 2.13
CA SER A 74 -5.93 -9.95 2.88
C SER A 74 -7.10 -9.38 2.05
N GLY A 75 -7.11 -9.64 0.73
CA GLY A 75 -8.15 -9.17 -0.20
C GLY A 75 -8.01 -7.70 -0.64
N VAL A 76 -6.91 -7.04 -0.30
CA VAL A 76 -6.60 -5.67 -0.72
C VAL A 76 -5.65 -5.67 -1.90
N VAL A 77 -5.84 -4.73 -2.82
CA VAL A 77 -4.95 -4.49 -3.96
C VAL A 77 -4.53 -3.03 -4.00
N ARG A 78 -3.30 -2.79 -4.47
CA ARG A 78 -2.82 -1.46 -4.82
C ARG A 78 -3.01 -1.26 -6.33
N LEU A 79 -3.65 -0.15 -6.70
CA LEU A 79 -3.75 0.26 -8.10
C LEU A 79 -2.50 1.01 -8.52
N ASN A 80 -1.92 0.63 -9.66
CA ASN A 80 -0.78 1.32 -10.25
C ASN A 80 -1.25 2.27 -11.36
N LEU A 81 -0.91 3.56 -11.25
CA LEU A 81 -1.37 4.58 -12.20
C LEU A 81 -0.74 4.39 -13.59
N ALA A 82 0.51 3.93 -13.68
CA ALA A 82 1.14 3.60 -14.94
C ALA A 82 0.44 2.42 -15.63
N GLY A 83 0.18 1.34 -14.88
CA GLY A 83 -0.58 0.19 -15.38
C GLY A 83 -2.02 0.56 -15.80
N ALA A 84 -2.65 1.49 -15.09
CA ALA A 84 -3.96 2.03 -15.44
C ALA A 84 -3.92 2.86 -16.74
N ALA A 85 -2.92 3.73 -16.90
CA ALA A 85 -2.72 4.48 -18.14
C ALA A 85 -2.46 3.55 -19.34
N ALA A 86 -1.61 2.52 -19.16
CA ALA A 86 -1.35 1.50 -20.18
C ALA A 86 -2.61 0.70 -20.55
N SER A 87 -3.52 0.53 -19.59
CA SER A 87 -4.84 -0.10 -19.78
C SER A 87 -5.92 0.86 -20.30
N SER A 88 -5.54 2.08 -20.72
CA SER A 88 -6.45 3.13 -21.21
C SER A 88 -7.51 3.59 -20.19
N LEU A 89 -7.25 3.44 -18.89
CA LEU A 89 -8.11 4.00 -17.85
C LEU A 89 -7.79 5.49 -17.66
N SER A 90 -8.81 6.32 -17.81
CA SER A 90 -8.70 7.76 -17.62
C SER A 90 -8.65 8.16 -16.13
N PRO A 91 -8.02 9.30 -15.79
CA PRO A 91 -8.06 9.85 -14.44
C PRO A 91 -9.48 10.00 -13.86
N ALA A 92 -10.47 10.32 -14.72
CA ALA A 92 -11.87 10.44 -14.31
C ALA A 92 -12.51 9.09 -13.92
N GLN A 93 -12.16 8.01 -14.61
CA GLN A 93 -12.61 6.66 -14.23
C GLN A 93 -11.99 6.23 -12.90
N LEU A 94 -10.71 6.54 -12.69
CA LEU A 94 -10.03 6.25 -11.42
C LEU A 94 -10.58 7.10 -10.28
N ALA A 95 -10.86 8.38 -10.51
CA ALA A 95 -11.45 9.27 -9.51
C ALA A 95 -12.76 8.71 -8.96
N ARG A 96 -13.65 8.22 -9.84
CA ARG A 96 -14.88 7.53 -9.44
C ARG A 96 -14.61 6.30 -8.59
N ALA A 97 -13.68 5.45 -9.02
CA ALA A 97 -13.31 4.24 -8.27
C ALA A 97 -12.75 4.58 -6.89
N CYS A 98 -11.89 5.59 -6.77
CA CYS A 98 -11.31 6.02 -5.49
C CYS A 98 -12.35 6.61 -4.53
N VAL A 99 -13.35 7.34 -5.03
CA VAL A 99 -14.45 7.86 -4.19
C VAL A 99 -15.34 6.72 -3.69
N LEU A 100 -15.67 5.76 -4.57
CA LEU A 100 -16.40 4.56 -4.16
C LEU A 100 -15.64 3.77 -3.09
N ASP A 101 -14.34 3.54 -3.29
CA ASP A 101 -13.45 2.87 -2.32
C ASP A 101 -13.38 3.65 -0.99
N SER A 102 -13.29 4.98 -1.04
CA SER A 102 -13.28 5.85 0.14
C SER A 102 -14.56 5.78 0.97
N SER A 103 -15.66 5.32 0.39
CA SER A 103 -16.94 5.12 1.08
C SER A 103 -17.09 3.75 1.74
N LEU A 104 -16.17 2.81 1.47
CA LEU A 104 -16.21 1.49 2.06
C LEU A 104 -15.84 1.54 3.54
N PRO A 105 -16.41 0.66 4.39
CA PRO A 105 -15.97 0.51 5.77
C PRO A 105 -14.48 0.19 5.80
N ARG A 106 -13.72 0.97 6.58
CA ARG A 106 -12.29 0.74 6.72
C ARG A 106 -12.00 -0.37 7.71
N ARG A 107 -10.84 -0.99 7.55
CA ARG A 107 -10.23 -1.83 8.57
C ARG A 107 -10.05 -1.03 9.87
N GLU A 108 -10.65 -1.56 10.93
CA GLU A 108 -10.70 -0.93 12.26
C GLU A 108 -9.46 -1.26 13.11
N GLU A 109 -9.44 -0.77 14.35
CA GLU A 109 -8.42 -0.97 15.38
C GLU A 109 -7.96 -2.43 15.54
N VAL A 110 -8.84 -3.40 15.28
CA VAL A 110 -8.52 -4.83 15.34
C VAL A 110 -7.36 -5.19 14.41
N TRP A 111 -7.33 -4.64 13.19
CA TRP A 111 -6.25 -4.89 12.22
C TRP A 111 -4.93 -4.26 12.66
N PHE A 112 -4.97 -3.11 13.34
CA PHE A 112 -3.78 -2.51 13.94
C PHE A 112 -3.17 -3.43 15.01
N ARG A 113 -4.01 -3.96 15.89
CA ARG A 113 -3.54 -4.80 17.00
C ARG A 113 -3.08 -6.18 16.52
N GLU A 114 -3.82 -6.79 15.61
CA GLU A 114 -3.64 -8.19 15.21
C GLU A 114 -2.68 -8.37 14.03
N GLU A 115 -2.52 -7.36 13.16
CA GLU A 115 -1.59 -7.45 12.02
C GLU A 115 -0.43 -6.46 12.14
N TRP A 116 -0.71 -5.17 12.33
CA TRP A 116 0.35 -4.15 12.29
C TRP A 116 1.39 -4.32 13.39
N ILE A 117 0.97 -4.52 14.65
CA ILE A 117 1.94 -4.68 15.76
C ILE A 117 2.86 -5.89 15.54
N PRO A 118 2.36 -7.10 15.20
CA PRO A 118 3.23 -8.22 14.84
C PRO A 118 4.19 -7.90 13.67
N MET A 119 3.71 -7.21 12.63
CA MET A 119 4.51 -6.85 11.46
C MET A 119 5.60 -5.83 11.78
N GLU A 120 5.31 -4.84 12.62
CA GLU A 120 6.26 -3.84 13.08
C GLU A 120 7.41 -4.49 13.87
N ARG A 121 7.12 -5.48 14.71
CA ARG A 121 8.16 -6.24 15.43
C ARG A 121 9.09 -6.98 14.47
N LEU A 122 8.53 -7.68 13.47
CA LEU A 122 9.32 -8.36 12.45
C LEU A 122 10.23 -7.40 11.69
N TYR A 123 9.69 -6.24 11.32
CA TYR A 123 10.46 -5.17 10.67
C TYR A 123 11.65 -4.74 11.53
N GLN A 124 11.41 -4.42 12.81
CA GLN A 124 12.45 -3.96 13.72
C GLN A 124 13.53 -5.02 13.93
N GLU A 125 13.15 -6.30 14.02
CA GLU A 125 14.08 -7.43 14.14
C GLU A 125 14.90 -7.64 12.87
N HIS A 126 14.26 -7.69 11.69
CA HIS A 126 14.92 -7.96 10.42
C HIS A 126 15.98 -6.90 10.09
N PHE A 127 15.62 -5.63 10.22
CA PHE A 127 16.56 -4.53 9.99
C PHE A 127 17.44 -4.25 11.21
N GLN A 128 17.33 -5.02 12.30
CA GLN A 128 18.09 -4.80 13.54
C GLN A 128 18.01 -3.34 14.00
N ILE A 129 16.85 -2.71 13.87
CA ILE A 129 16.67 -1.25 14.04
C ILE A 129 17.23 -0.78 15.39
N ARG A 130 17.00 -1.55 16.45
CA ARG A 130 17.51 -1.23 17.80
C ARG A 130 19.06 -1.18 17.86
N ARG A 131 19.77 -1.96 17.05
CA ARG A 131 21.25 -1.93 16.99
C ARG A 131 21.79 -0.76 16.17
N GLN A 132 20.98 -0.24 15.25
CA GLN A 132 21.34 0.88 14.39
C GLN A 132 20.90 2.23 14.96
N ALA A 133 20.07 2.24 16.00
CA ALA A 133 19.52 3.45 16.59
C ALA A 133 20.58 4.22 17.38
N ASP A 134 20.67 5.52 17.13
CA ASP A 134 21.53 6.44 17.90
C ASP A 134 21.04 6.65 19.34
N LEU A 135 19.76 6.39 19.59
CA LEU A 135 19.12 6.54 20.90
C LEU A 135 18.06 5.45 21.10
N ILE A 136 18.07 4.84 22.29
CA ILE A 136 17.04 3.89 22.75
C ILE A 136 16.43 4.48 24.01
N VAL A 137 15.11 4.58 24.06
CA VAL A 137 14.35 4.98 25.25
C VAL A 137 13.69 3.73 25.82
N GLU A 138 13.90 3.48 27.12
CA GLU A 138 13.31 2.37 27.89
C GLU A 138 12.13 2.84 28.74
#